data_AF-A0AAN8JKP9-F1
#
_entry.id   AF-A0AAN8JKP9-F1
#
_cell.length_a   1.000
_cell.length_b   1.000
_cell.length_c   1.000
_cell.angle_alpha   90.00
_cell.angle_beta   90.00
_cell.angle_gamma   90.00
#
_symmetry.space_group_name_H-M   'P 1'
#
loop_
_entity.id
_entity.type
_entity.pdbx_description
1 polymer ?
#
loop_
_entity_poly.entity_id
_entity_poly.type
_entity_poly.pdbx_seq_one_letter_code
_entity_poly.pdbx_strand_id
1 'polypeptide(L)'
;MILKLQGYNFRIDYCPRKDMLLADALSRLPNLLNNDPIELDVRVNFIQFETDSVKRLQDTTRNDPILNALHDYIHQGWPDTLKQLPSRQRNYWSICDELVVHNGIIMKGNKF
;
A
#
# COMPACT_ATOMS: atom_id res chain seq x y z
N MET A 1 0.85 -8.54 -9.38
CA MET A 1 0.60 -7.13 -9.79
C MET A 1 -0.82 -6.77 -9.35
N ILE A 2 -0.98 -5.86 -8.39
CA ILE A 2 -2.31 -5.44 -7.89
C ILE A 2 -2.63 -4.10 -8.56
N LEU A 3 -3.57 -4.12 -9.50
CA LEU A 3 -4.11 -2.92 -10.13
C LEU A 3 -5.06 -2.24 -9.14
N LYS A 4 -4.73 -1.02 -8.71
CA LYS A 4 -5.65 -0.21 -7.91
C LYS A 4 -6.74 0.35 -8.81
N LEU A 5 -7.98 0.04 -8.46
CA LEU A 5 -9.17 0.46 -9.16
C LEU A 5 -9.59 1.80 -8.57
N GLN A 6 -9.81 2.83 -9.40
CA GLN A 6 -9.98 4.23 -8.96
C GLN A 6 -11.34 4.54 -8.29
N GLY A 7 -11.81 3.71 -7.35
CA GLY A 7 -13.05 3.96 -6.59
C GLY A 7 -14.35 3.89 -7.40
N TYR A 8 -14.25 3.63 -8.71
CA TYR A 8 -15.40 3.41 -9.56
C TYR A 8 -16.05 2.04 -9.28
N ASN A 9 -17.37 1.98 -9.32
CA ASN A 9 -18.10 0.72 -9.34
C ASN A 9 -18.17 0.23 -10.79
N PHE A 10 -17.36 -0.77 -11.15
CA PHE A 10 -17.33 -1.34 -12.49
C PHE A 10 -17.42 -2.87 -12.43
N ARG A 11 -17.85 -3.43 -13.56
CA ARG A 11 -17.83 -4.85 -13.84
C ARG A 11 -16.72 -5.15 -14.83
N ILE A 12 -15.93 -6.18 -14.55
CA ILE A 12 -14.87 -6.63 -15.46
C ILE A 12 -15.45 -7.71 -16.35
N ASP A 13 -15.45 -7.48 -17.66
CA ASP A 13 -15.83 -8.46 -18.67
C ASP A 13 -14.68 -8.63 -19.68
N TYR A 14 -14.47 -9.87 -20.14
CA TYR A 14 -13.44 -10.18 -21.14
C TYR A 14 -13.85 -9.70 -22.53
N CYS A 15 -12.97 -8.97 -23.22
CA CYS A 15 -13.16 -8.55 -24.60
C CYS A 15 -12.13 -9.25 -25.52
N PRO A 16 -12.57 -10.11 -26.46
CA PRO A 16 -11.67 -10.74 -27.44
C PRO A 16 -11.01 -9.70 -28.36
N ARG A 17 -9.80 -10.00 -28.85
CA ARG A 17 -9.01 -9.08 -29.70
C ARG A 17 -9.79 -8.53 -30.90
N LYS A 18 -10.60 -9.37 -31.55
CA LYS A 18 -11.41 -9.00 -32.74
C LYS A 18 -12.38 -7.86 -32.46
N ASP A 19 -12.80 -7.68 -31.21
CA ASP A 19 -13.77 -6.69 -30.77
C ASP A 19 -13.08 -5.49 -30.06
N MET A 20 -11.77 -5.57 -29.84
CA MET A 20 -10.94 -4.56 -29.13
C MET A 20 -10.16 -3.63 -30.09
N LEU A 21 -10.66 -3.43 -31.31
CA LEU A 21 -9.93 -2.70 -32.36
C LEU A 21 -9.66 -1.23 -32.01
N LEU A 22 -10.65 -0.55 -31.43
CA LEU A 22 -10.53 0.88 -31.11
C LEU A 22 -9.49 1.14 -30.00
N ALA A 23 -9.57 0.38 -28.91
CA ALA A 23 -8.62 0.51 -27.81
C ALA A 23 -7.20 0.10 -28.23
N ASP A 24 -7.06 -0.98 -29.01
CA ASP A 24 -5.75 -1.41 -29.54
C ASP A 24 -5.15 -0.33 -30.44
N ALA A 25 -5.92 0.24 -31.39
CA ALA A 25 -5.47 1.29 -32.28
C ALA A 25 -5.05 2.55 -31.52
N LEU A 26 -5.87 3.05 -30.59
CA LEU A 26 -5.56 4.24 -29.79
C LEU A 26 -4.35 4.01 -28.86
N SER A 27 -4.15 2.80 -28.36
CA SER A 27 -2.98 2.47 -27.52
C SER A 27 -1.66 2.45 -28.31
N ARG A 28 -1.72 2.11 -29.61
CA ARG A 28 -0.55 2.03 -30.50
C ARG A 28 -0.28 3.33 -31.28
N LEU A 29 -1.31 4.16 -31.43
CA LEU A 29 -1.27 5.41 -32.18
C LEU A 29 -1.63 6.57 -31.24
N PRO A 30 -0.68 7.04 -30.42
CA PRO A 30 -0.89 8.22 -29.59
C PRO A 30 -1.18 9.44 -30.48
N ASN A 31 -2.06 10.32 -30.02
CA ASN A 31 -2.40 11.53 -30.76
C ASN A 31 -1.19 12.47 -30.83
N LEU A 32 -0.62 12.64 -32.03
CA LEU A 32 0.58 13.45 -32.24
C LEU A 32 0.35 14.95 -31.98
N LEU A 33 -0.89 15.43 -32.08
CA LEU A 33 -1.23 16.84 -31.85
C LEU A 33 -1.49 17.15 -30.37
N ASN A 34 -1.99 16.17 -29.63
CA ASN A 34 -2.27 16.27 -28.19
C ASN A 34 -1.58 15.11 -27.48
N ASN A 35 -0.27 15.23 -27.33
CA ASN A 35 0.57 14.28 -26.59
C ASN A 35 0.90 14.80 -25.17
N ASP A 36 0.09 15.74 -24.66
CA ASP A 36 0.23 16.14 -23.27
C ASP A 36 0.00 14.92 -22.39
N PRO A 37 0.90 14.64 -21.44
CA PRO A 37 0.71 13.54 -20.52
C PRO A 37 -0.62 13.76 -19.80
N ILE A 38 -1.52 12.77 -19.90
CA ILE A 38 -2.72 12.76 -19.08
C ILE A 38 -2.23 12.74 -17.64
N GLU A 39 -2.58 13.78 -16.88
CA GLU A 39 -2.32 13.85 -15.45
C GLU A 39 -3.22 12.81 -14.77
N LEU A 40 -2.80 11.55 -14.83
CA LEU A 40 -3.29 10.55 -13.92
C LEU A 40 -2.88 11.05 -12.53
N ASP A 41 -3.80 11.03 -11.57
CA ASP A 41 -3.48 11.13 -10.14
C ASP A 41 -2.62 9.91 -9.76
N VAL A 42 -1.36 9.94 -10.20
CA VAL A 42 -0.31 8.98 -9.85
C VAL A 42 0.06 9.32 -8.43
N ARG A 43 -0.78 8.89 -7.50
CA ARG A 43 -0.39 8.82 -6.10
C ARG A 43 0.78 7.86 -6.04
N VAL A 44 1.98 8.41 -5.86
CA VAL A 44 3.21 7.66 -5.60
C VAL A 44 3.05 7.00 -4.23
N ASN A 45 2.31 5.90 -4.18
CA ASN A 45 2.14 5.09 -2.97
C ASN A 45 3.29 4.08 -2.81
N PHE A 46 4.21 4.02 -3.76
CA PHE A 46 5.37 3.15 -3.73
C PHE A 46 6.63 3.95 -4.07
N ILE A 47 7.30 4.42 -3.02
CA ILE A 47 8.72 4.73 -3.11
C ILE A 47 9.43 3.37 -3.16
N GLN A 48 9.96 3.00 -4.32
CA GLN A 48 10.88 1.87 -4.40
C GLN A 48 12.18 2.32 -3.70
N PHE A 49 12.36 1.86 -2.47
CA PHE A 49 13.62 2.01 -1.77
C PHE A 49 14.67 1.07 -2.37
N GLU A 50 15.91 1.51 -2.36
CA GLU A 50 17.06 0.65 -2.65
C GLU A 50 17.02 -0.60 -1.76
N THR A 51 17.34 -1.77 -2.31
CA THR A 51 17.21 -3.06 -1.61
C THR A 51 17.97 -3.11 -0.29
N ASP A 52 19.13 -2.46 -0.21
CA ASP A 52 19.93 -2.42 1.02
C ASP A 52 19.30 -1.52 2.10
N SER A 53 18.66 -0.43 1.68
CA SER A 53 17.89 0.43 2.58
C SER A 53 16.67 -0.29 3.14
N VAL A 54 15.97 -1.10 2.32
CA VAL A 54 14.85 -1.93 2.78
C VAL A 54 15.31 -2.96 3.81
N LYS A 55 16.41 -3.68 3.55
CA LYS A 55 16.96 -4.66 4.50
C LYS A 55 17.35 -4.01 5.82
N ARG A 56 18.04 -2.87 5.77
CA ARG A 56 18.38 -2.12 7.00
C ARG A 56 17.14 -1.74 7.78
N LEU A 57 16.08 -1.29 7.11
CA LEU A 57 14.82 -0.92 7.76
C LEU A 57 14.12 -2.14 8.38
N GLN A 58 14.14 -3.30 7.71
CA GLN A 58 13.64 -4.55 8.27
C GLN A 58 14.42 -4.94 9.53
N ASP A 59 15.75 -4.88 9.47
CA ASP A 59 16.61 -5.24 10.60
C ASP A 59 16.42 -4.28 11.78
N THR A 60 16.35 -2.96 11.54
CA THR A 60 16.12 -1.99 12.63
C THR A 60 14.72 -2.13 13.20
N THR A 61 13.70 -2.41 12.39
CA THR A 61 12.34 -2.67 12.85
C THR A 61 12.27 -3.92 13.72
N ARG A 62 12.93 -5.00 13.30
CA ARG A 62 12.97 -6.27 14.04
C ARG A 62 13.72 -6.16 15.37
N ASN A 63 14.80 -5.38 15.39
CA ASN A 63 15.64 -5.21 16.58
C ASN A 63 15.09 -4.16 17.57
N ASP A 64 14.11 -3.35 17.17
CA ASP A 64 13.44 -2.42 18.08
C ASP A 64 12.45 -3.18 19.00
N PRO A 65 12.64 -3.14 20.33
CA PRO A 65 11.78 -3.90 21.25
C PRO A 65 10.32 -3.43 21.26
N ILE A 66 10.06 -2.16 20.95
CA ILE A 66 8.71 -1.58 20.94
C ILE A 66 8.00 -2.03 19.66
N LEU A 67 8.67 -1.94 18.51
CA LEU A 67 8.10 -2.35 17.23
C LEU A 67 7.93 -3.86 17.16
N ASN A 68 8.86 -4.65 17.72
CA ASN A 68 8.70 -6.10 17.78
C ASN A 68 7.48 -6.51 18.63
N ALA A 69 7.23 -5.84 19.76
CA ALA A 69 6.00 -6.07 20.53
C ALA A 69 4.74 -5.64 19.77
N LEU A 70 4.79 -4.54 19.01
CA LEU A 70 3.69 -4.10 18.15
C LEU A 70 3.39 -5.11 17.04
N HIS A 71 4.42 -5.74 16.48
CA HIS A 71 4.26 -6.78 15.48
C HIS A 71 3.37 -7.93 16.02
N ASP A 72 3.59 -8.36 17.26
CA ASP A 72 2.77 -9.37 17.91
C ASP A 72 1.31 -8.90 18.09
N TYR A 73 1.09 -7.67 18.57
CA TYR A 73 -0.27 -7.13 18.71
C TYR A 73 -1.01 -6.97 17.39
N ILE A 74 -0.31 -6.60 16.30
CA ILE A 74 -0.93 -6.49 14.98
C ILE A 74 -1.36 -7.88 14.45
N HIS A 75 -0.58 -8.94 14.72
CA HIS A 75 -0.89 -10.29 14.24
C HIS A 75 -1.84 -11.08 15.14
N GLN A 76 -1.71 -10.95 16.46
CA GLN A 76 -2.46 -11.73 17.46
C GLN A 76 -3.72 -11.00 17.95
N GLY A 77 -3.82 -9.70 17.64
CA GLY A 77 -4.89 -8.84 18.11
C GLY A 77 -4.44 -7.93 19.24
N TRP A 78 -5.10 -6.78 19.32
CA TRP A 78 -4.88 -5.78 20.36
C TRP A 78 -5.66 -6.16 21.63
N PRO A 79 -5.12 -5.91 22.84
CA PRO A 79 -5.84 -6.18 24.09
C PRO A 79 -7.09 -5.30 24.22
N ASP A 80 -8.17 -5.76 24.85
CA ASP A 80 -9.45 -5.00 24.92
C ASP A 80 -9.36 -3.65 25.64
N THR A 81 -8.32 -3.42 26.45
CA THR A 81 -8.19 -2.21 27.25
C THR A 81 -6.77 -1.67 27.27
N LEU A 82 -6.63 -0.34 27.11
CA LEU A 82 -5.36 0.39 27.14
C LEU A 82 -4.49 0.11 28.39
N LYS A 83 -5.12 -0.19 29.53
CA LYS A 83 -4.42 -0.49 30.80
C LYS A 83 -3.58 -1.77 30.72
N GLN A 84 -3.97 -2.72 29.87
CA GLN A 84 -3.26 -3.98 29.66
C GLN A 84 -2.00 -3.81 28.81
N LEU A 85 -1.86 -2.67 28.11
CA LEU A 85 -0.67 -2.36 27.34
C LEU A 85 0.41 -1.70 28.19
N PRO A 86 1.69 -2.07 28.00
CA PRO A 86 2.79 -1.35 28.61
C PRO A 86 2.86 0.09 28.09
N SER A 87 3.43 0.99 28.89
CA SER A 87 3.37 2.45 28.66
C SER A 87 3.88 2.89 27.29
N ARG A 88 4.83 2.16 26.69
CA ARG A 88 5.44 2.53 25.41
C ARG A 88 4.53 2.21 24.21
N GLN A 89 3.72 1.16 24.31
CA GLN A 89 2.81 0.71 23.25
C GLN A 89 1.49 1.50 23.25
N ARG A 90 1.13 2.11 24.39
CA ARG A 90 -0.07 2.96 24.49
C ARG A 90 -0.09 4.11 23.47
N ASN A 91 1.08 4.61 23.09
CA ASN A 91 1.21 5.67 22.07
C ASN A 91 0.68 5.26 20.70
N TYR A 92 0.61 3.96 20.42
CA TYR A 92 0.16 3.41 19.15
C TYR A 92 -1.29 2.94 19.18
N TRP A 93 -1.93 2.93 20.35
CA TRP A 93 -3.31 2.49 20.51
C TRP A 93 -4.31 3.31 19.67
N SER A 94 -4.13 4.63 19.59
CA SER A 94 -5.03 5.50 18.82
C SER A 94 -4.99 5.25 17.31
N ILE A 95 -3.96 4.56 16.82
CA ILE A 95 -3.75 4.27 15.41
C ILE A 95 -3.67 2.77 15.13
N CYS A 96 -4.06 1.91 16.08
CA CYS A 96 -3.92 0.46 15.94
C CYS A 96 -4.57 -0.10 14.67
N ASP A 97 -5.76 0.38 14.33
CA ASP A 97 -6.51 0.00 13.12
C ASP A 97 -5.86 0.47 11.81
N GLU A 98 -4.87 1.35 11.90
CA GLU A 98 -4.12 1.90 10.77
C GLU A 98 -2.75 1.24 10.63
N LEU A 99 -2.31 0.43 11.59
CA LEU A 99 -1.00 -0.20 11.55
C LEU A 99 -1.05 -1.50 10.77
N VAL A 100 -0.13 -1.64 9.82
CA VAL A 100 0.01 -2.83 8.98
C VAL A 100 1.47 -3.28 8.94
N VAL A 101 1.68 -4.59 8.88
CA VAL A 101 3.01 -5.17 8.66
C VAL A 101 3.18 -5.49 7.19
N HIS A 102 4.18 -4.90 6.55
CA HIS A 102 4.56 -5.19 5.16
C HIS A 102 6.01 -5.64 5.09
N ASN A 103 6.26 -6.89 4.68
CA ASN A 103 7.60 -7.48 4.59
C ASN A 103 8.44 -7.28 5.86
N GLY A 104 7.85 -7.44 7.05
CA GLY A 104 8.53 -7.25 8.34
C GLY A 104 8.72 -5.80 8.78
N ILE A 105 8.19 -4.83 8.04
CA ILE A 105 8.21 -3.41 8.40
C ILE A 105 6.81 -3.00 8.88
N ILE A 106 6.72 -2.31 10.01
CA ILE A 106 5.47 -1.73 10.49
C ILE A 106 5.27 -0.38 9.80
N MET A 107 4.13 -0.24 9.12
CA MET A 107 3.75 0.97 8.42
C MET A 107 2.40 1.46 8.95
N LYS A 108 2.25 2.78 9.03
CA LYS A 108 0.93 3.40 9.20
C LYS A 108 0.28 3.50 7.83
N GLY A 109 -0.75 2.70 7.60
CA GLY A 109 -1.60 2.79 6.42
C GLY A 109 -2.35 4.11 6.39
N ASN A 110 -2.50 4.69 5.20
CA ASN A 110 -3.47 5.74 4.99
C ASN A 110 -4.87 5.09 4.91
N LYS A 111 -5.82 5.60 5.68
CA LYS A 111 -7.25 5.32 5.53
C LYS A 111 -7.81 5.98 4.25
N PHE A 112 -7.26 5.70 3.06
CA PHE A 112 -7.82 6.18 1.79
C PHE A 112 -7.52 5.21 0.64
#